data_AF-A0A7G5GZA0-F1
#
_entry.id   AF-A0A7G5GZA0-F1
#
_cell.length_a   1.000
_cell.length_b   1.000
_cell.length_c   1.000
_cell.angle_alpha   90.00
_cell.angle_beta   90.00
_cell.angle_gamma   90.00
#
_symmetry.space_group_name_H-M   'P 1'
#
loop_
_entity.id
_entity.type
_entity.pdbx_description
1 polymer ?
#
loop_
_entity_poly.entity_id
_entity_poly.type
_entity_poly.pdbx_seq_one_letter_code
_entity_poly.pdbx_strand_id
1 'polypeptide(L)'
;MSLIEKVKNLFGFTAAEQHASVEPIIDLPKGDDSDPVTPKSVPAGPPPAALQRERIIRFIVSKLRAYQNEPETAPIGLRLGILRASPEEEELYRVALWENQPGKFQRELNRQLADNYITLPPNWQFNYSFFSDELPDSTYLEGNLGLTVLDKSKPNNASLRASISALVGQMEQASYLLDPAQKTVYCIGRGHTTQTASGRVRTNDIVILNEDDPGFDPQKGAGNGAVSRSHATIRYEAEQQRYVLLVDAGGLPANGNKTKIMHPDEQVERADIANLVYPLQDGDQIELGGEVMLLFKLA
;
A
#
# COMPACT_ATOMS: atom_id res chain seq x y z
N MET A 1 1.74 -49.37 -9.61
CA MET A 1 2.10 -48.41 -10.66
C MET A 1 1.74 -47.02 -10.18
N SER A 2 2.70 -46.35 -9.54
CA SER A 2 2.47 -45.13 -8.76
C SER A 2 2.58 -43.88 -9.64
N LEU A 3 1.79 -42.85 -9.36
CA LEU A 3 1.75 -41.54 -10.05
C LEU A 3 3.14 -40.90 -10.22
N ILE A 4 4.11 -41.30 -9.39
CA ILE A 4 5.51 -40.87 -9.40
C ILE A 4 6.28 -41.30 -10.67
N GLU A 5 5.92 -42.42 -11.31
CA GLU A 5 6.63 -42.89 -12.52
C GLU A 5 6.22 -42.13 -13.79
N LYS A 6 5.01 -41.55 -13.82
CA LYS A 6 4.54 -40.75 -14.97
C LYS A 6 5.15 -39.35 -15.03
N VAL A 7 5.65 -38.82 -13.91
CA VAL A 7 6.29 -37.49 -13.87
C VAL A 7 7.76 -37.55 -14.31
N LYS A 8 8.45 -38.69 -14.12
CA LYS A 8 9.86 -38.84 -14.51
C LYS A 8 10.10 -38.89 -16.01
N ASN A 9 9.14 -39.40 -16.79
CA ASN A 9 9.25 -39.45 -18.26
C ASN A 9 8.88 -38.13 -18.97
N LEU A 10 8.34 -37.15 -18.25
CA LEU A 10 7.98 -35.84 -18.81
C LEU A 10 9.10 -34.79 -18.68
N PHE A 11 10.13 -35.07 -17.89
CA PHE A 11 11.25 -34.15 -17.60
C PHE A 11 12.63 -34.70 -17.97
N GLY A 12 12.74 -35.61 -18.95
CA GLY A 12 13.98 -35.80 -19.71
C GLY A 12 15.27 -36.11 -18.94
N PHE A 13 15.19 -36.75 -17.77
CA PHE A 13 16.37 -37.18 -17.02
C PHE A 13 16.65 -38.68 -17.26
N THR A 14 17.30 -39.00 -18.38
CA THR A 14 18.03 -40.27 -18.52
C THR A 14 19.46 -40.08 -18.03
N ALA A 15 19.82 -40.87 -17.02
CA ALA A 15 21.22 -41.12 -16.68
C ALA A 15 21.87 -41.92 -17.80
N ALA A 16 23.08 -41.51 -18.21
CA ALA A 16 23.93 -42.30 -19.09
C ALA A 16 25.30 -42.46 -18.44
N GLU A 17 25.74 -43.72 -18.44
CA GLU A 17 26.90 -44.30 -17.79
C GLU A 17 28.23 -43.89 -18.46
N GLN A 18 29.29 -44.07 -17.68
CA GLN A 18 30.70 -43.92 -18.03
C GLN A 18 31.16 -44.99 -19.04
N HIS A 19 32.06 -44.63 -19.97
CA HIS A 19 33.19 -45.51 -20.35
C HIS A 19 34.33 -44.69 -20.96
N ALA A 20 35.54 -44.93 -20.43
CA ALA A 20 36.82 -44.33 -20.78
C ALA A 20 37.51 -45.03 -21.97
N SER A 21 38.44 -44.36 -22.66
CA SER A 21 39.74 -44.90 -23.18
C SER A 21 40.59 -43.81 -23.87
N VAL A 22 41.89 -44.06 -23.94
CA VAL A 22 43.05 -43.13 -23.98
C VAL A 22 43.67 -42.92 -25.39
N GLU A 23 44.39 -41.80 -25.54
CA GLU A 23 45.28 -41.18 -26.58
C GLU A 23 46.21 -42.12 -27.47
N PRO A 24 47.09 -41.67 -28.44
CA PRO A 24 47.76 -40.34 -28.59
C PRO A 24 48.34 -39.81 -29.96
N ILE A 25 48.81 -38.52 -29.96
CA ILE A 25 49.83 -37.74 -30.78
C ILE A 25 49.58 -37.54 -32.33
N ILE A 26 49.78 -36.40 -33.06
CA ILE A 26 50.96 -35.52 -33.33
C ILE A 26 50.58 -34.20 -34.11
N ASP A 27 51.28 -33.09 -33.75
CA ASP A 27 51.69 -31.79 -34.40
C ASP A 27 50.77 -30.77 -35.15
N LEU A 28 50.74 -29.55 -34.58
CA LEU A 28 50.89 -28.14 -35.08
C LEU A 28 50.64 -27.72 -36.57
N PRO A 29 50.47 -26.39 -36.91
CA PRO A 29 49.72 -25.29 -36.27
C PRO A 29 48.98 -24.34 -37.28
N LYS A 30 48.34 -23.28 -36.74
CA LYS A 30 47.83 -22.02 -37.34
C LYS A 30 46.39 -22.00 -37.84
N GLY A 31 45.63 -21.07 -37.28
CA GLY A 31 44.33 -20.63 -37.76
C GLY A 31 43.70 -19.71 -36.73
N ASP A 32 43.98 -18.42 -36.88
CA ASP A 32 43.36 -17.28 -36.19
C ASP A 32 41.84 -17.37 -36.32
N ASP A 33 41.11 -17.44 -35.21
CA ASP A 33 39.74 -16.92 -35.17
C ASP A 33 39.36 -16.60 -33.71
N SER A 34 39.03 -15.32 -33.55
CA SER A 34 38.62 -14.67 -32.32
C SER A 34 37.23 -15.15 -31.89
N ASP A 35 37.16 -16.00 -30.88
CA ASP A 35 35.92 -16.17 -30.12
C ASP A 35 35.86 -15.16 -28.96
N PRO A 36 34.76 -14.42 -28.82
CA PRO A 36 34.61 -13.42 -27.77
C PRO A 36 34.53 -14.12 -26.43
N VAL A 37 35.43 -13.73 -25.52
CA VAL A 37 35.36 -14.04 -24.09
C VAL A 37 34.01 -13.57 -23.58
N THR A 38 33.06 -14.49 -23.45
CA THR A 38 31.82 -14.24 -22.74
C THR A 38 32.18 -13.96 -21.28
N PRO A 39 31.85 -12.78 -20.73
CA PRO A 39 32.11 -12.53 -19.32
C PRO A 39 31.26 -13.51 -18.51
N LYS A 40 31.93 -14.25 -17.64
CA LYS A 40 31.33 -15.15 -16.64
C LYS A 40 30.15 -14.44 -15.98
N SER A 41 28.96 -15.01 -16.13
CA SER A 41 27.76 -14.61 -15.41
C SER A 41 28.06 -14.64 -13.91
N VAL A 42 28.06 -13.47 -13.28
CA VAL A 42 28.06 -13.36 -11.82
C VAL A 42 26.81 -14.11 -11.31
N PRO A 43 26.91 -14.93 -10.26
CA PRO A 43 25.73 -15.61 -9.72
C PRO A 43 24.74 -14.55 -9.24
N ALA A 44 23.50 -14.62 -9.73
CA ALA A 44 22.38 -13.80 -9.26
C ALA A 44 22.02 -14.14 -7.80
N GLY A 45 22.86 -13.71 -6.86
CA GLY A 45 22.45 -13.45 -5.48
C GLY A 45 21.53 -12.22 -5.46
N PRO A 46 20.61 -12.07 -4.51
CA PRO A 46 19.50 -11.13 -4.66
C PRO A 46 19.97 -9.69 -4.54
N PRO A 47 19.55 -8.78 -5.44
CA PRO A 47 19.00 -7.53 -4.93
C PRO A 47 17.89 -6.98 -5.84
N PRO A 48 16.79 -6.42 -5.29
CA PRO A 48 16.91 -5.12 -4.60
C PRO A 48 16.16 -5.02 -3.25
N ALA A 49 15.18 -5.89 -2.96
CA ALA A 49 14.33 -5.75 -1.78
C ALA A 49 15.02 -6.08 -0.45
N ALA A 50 16.03 -6.97 -0.47
CA ALA A 50 16.80 -7.30 0.72
C ALA A 50 17.70 -6.13 1.18
N LEU A 51 18.38 -5.48 0.23
CA LEU A 51 19.17 -4.26 0.50
C LEU A 51 18.26 -3.12 0.96
N GLN A 52 17.10 -2.97 0.33
CA GLN A 52 16.14 -1.96 0.71
C GLN A 52 15.60 -2.19 2.13
N ARG A 53 15.32 -3.46 2.49
CA ARG A 53 14.94 -3.83 3.86
C ARG A 53 16.03 -3.49 4.86
N GLU A 54 17.29 -3.79 4.54
CA GLU A 54 18.43 -3.44 5.39
C GLU A 54 18.55 -1.92 5.58
N ARG A 55 18.35 -1.14 4.51
CA ARG A 55 18.33 0.33 4.56
C ARG A 55 17.24 0.83 5.51
N ILE A 56 16.01 0.31 5.41
CA ILE A 56 14.89 0.69 6.29
C ILE A 56 15.19 0.33 7.75
N ILE A 57 15.65 -0.91 8.00
CA ILE A 57 15.99 -1.37 9.35
C ILE A 57 17.11 -0.49 9.93
N ARG A 58 18.17 -0.23 9.17
CA ARG A 58 19.30 0.60 9.59
C ARG A 58 18.84 2.02 9.93
N PHE A 59 17.99 2.61 9.09
CA PHE A 59 17.38 3.91 9.36
C PHE A 59 16.64 3.88 10.71
N ILE A 60 15.68 2.97 10.88
CA ILE A 60 14.87 2.87 12.12
C ILE A 60 15.77 2.65 13.35
N VAL A 61 16.66 1.66 13.31
CA VAL A 61 17.57 1.34 14.41
C VAL A 61 18.45 2.54 14.73
N SER A 62 19.02 3.22 13.74
CA SER A 62 19.91 4.36 13.95
C SER A 62 19.22 5.51 14.68
N LYS A 63 17.95 5.81 14.35
CA LYS A 63 17.18 6.87 15.01
C LYS A 63 16.74 6.46 16.41
N LEU A 64 16.39 5.18 16.59
CA LEU A 64 15.97 4.66 17.88
C LEU A 64 17.11 4.42 18.88
N ARG A 65 18.38 4.59 18.49
CA ARG A 65 19.51 4.58 19.43
C ARG A 65 19.37 5.63 20.55
N ALA A 66 18.63 6.70 20.31
CA ALA A 66 18.31 7.69 21.34
C ALA A 66 17.55 7.09 22.55
N TYR A 67 16.86 5.96 22.38
CA TYR A 67 16.09 5.26 23.42
C TYR A 67 16.86 4.06 24.01
N GLN A 68 18.13 3.90 23.67
CA GLN A 68 18.95 2.81 24.19
C GLN A 68 19.06 2.93 25.71
N ASN A 69 18.73 1.86 26.42
CA ASN A 69 18.68 1.83 27.90
C ASN A 69 17.67 2.80 28.55
N GLU A 70 16.69 3.34 27.81
CA GLU A 70 15.62 4.18 28.38
C GLU A 70 14.24 3.48 28.30
N PRO A 71 13.97 2.46 29.13
CA PRO A 71 12.73 1.69 29.04
C PRO A 71 11.47 2.49 29.43
N GLU A 72 11.62 3.56 30.23
CA GLU A 72 10.50 4.39 30.68
C GLU A 72 10.00 5.34 29.60
N THR A 73 10.90 5.80 28.71
CA THR A 73 10.60 6.67 27.56
C THR A 73 10.50 5.90 26.25
N ALA A 74 10.55 4.56 26.32
CA ALA A 74 10.53 3.69 25.16
C ALA A 74 9.25 3.87 24.35
N PRO A 75 9.35 4.03 23.02
CA PRO A 75 8.19 4.21 22.15
C PRO A 75 7.19 3.05 22.23
N ILE A 76 5.90 3.35 22.25
CA ILE A 76 4.81 2.36 22.12
C ILE A 76 4.46 2.02 20.67
N GLY A 77 5.02 2.74 19.71
CA GLY A 77 4.81 2.45 18.32
C GLY A 77 5.66 3.29 17.40
N LEU A 78 5.72 2.86 16.15
CA LEU A 78 6.46 3.50 15.08
C LEU A 78 5.55 3.57 13.84
N ARG A 79 5.54 4.73 13.20
CA ARG A 79 4.92 4.91 11.88
C ARG A 79 5.98 5.31 10.87
N LEU A 80 6.15 4.51 9.83
CA LEU A 80 7.09 4.75 8.73
C LEU A 80 6.34 5.39 7.56
N GLY A 81 6.63 6.65 7.27
CA GLY A 81 6.24 7.30 6.01
C GLY A 81 7.28 7.04 4.93
N ILE A 82 6.82 6.73 3.73
CA ILE A 82 7.69 6.50 2.57
C ILE A 82 7.22 7.40 1.44
N LEU A 83 8.07 8.33 1.02
CA LEU A 83 7.82 9.14 -0.15
C LEU A 83 8.19 8.32 -1.39
N ARG A 84 7.20 8.10 -2.25
CA ARG A 84 7.39 7.31 -3.47
C ARG A 84 8.02 8.16 -4.56
N ALA A 85 8.97 7.61 -5.31
CA ALA A 85 9.42 8.24 -6.56
C ALA A 85 8.87 7.53 -7.82
N SER A 86 8.53 6.25 -7.74
CA SER A 86 7.97 5.48 -8.86
C SER A 86 7.17 4.23 -8.42
N PRO A 87 6.28 3.69 -9.27
CA PRO A 87 5.57 2.41 -9.05
C PRO A 87 6.51 1.24 -8.70
N GLU A 88 7.62 1.12 -9.42
CA GLU A 88 8.59 0.04 -9.25
C GLU A 88 9.28 0.12 -7.87
N GLU A 89 9.56 1.35 -7.41
CA GLU A 89 10.12 1.58 -6.08
C GLU A 89 9.12 1.24 -4.97
N GLU A 90 7.85 1.58 -5.14
CA GLU A 90 6.80 1.26 -4.19
C GLU A 90 6.67 -0.26 -3.99
N GLU A 91 6.59 -1.02 -5.08
CA GLU A 91 6.57 -2.49 -5.02
C GLU A 91 7.83 -3.05 -4.34
N LEU A 92 8.99 -2.44 -4.59
CA LEU A 92 10.22 -2.80 -3.89
C LEU A 92 10.09 -2.65 -2.37
N TYR A 93 9.50 -1.54 -1.92
CA TYR A 93 9.22 -1.31 -0.50
C TYR A 93 8.22 -2.31 0.06
N ARG A 94 7.15 -2.66 -0.67
CA ARG A 94 6.17 -3.67 -0.26
C ARG A 94 6.82 -5.03 -0.04
N VAL A 95 7.68 -5.45 -0.96
CA VAL A 95 8.46 -6.69 -0.84
C VAL A 95 9.46 -6.61 0.30
N ALA A 96 10.12 -5.46 0.49
CA ALA A 96 11.08 -5.24 1.59
C ALA A 96 10.40 -5.33 2.97
N LEU A 97 9.21 -4.74 3.10
CA LEU A 97 8.37 -4.71 4.30
C LEU A 97 7.54 -5.99 4.51
N TRP A 98 7.64 -6.95 3.59
CA TRP A 98 6.87 -8.20 3.61
C TRP A 98 5.38 -7.97 3.82
N GLU A 99 4.78 -7.08 3.03
CA GLU A 99 3.35 -6.77 3.10
C GLU A 99 2.46 -8.02 3.09
N ASN A 100 2.80 -8.98 2.23
CA ASN A 100 2.07 -10.25 2.10
C ASN A 100 2.31 -11.26 3.24
N GLN A 101 3.15 -10.94 4.24
CA GLN A 101 3.44 -11.79 5.41
C GLN A 101 3.33 -10.96 6.70
N PRO A 102 2.10 -10.72 7.19
CA PRO A 102 1.85 -9.87 8.35
C PRO A 102 2.74 -10.21 9.56
N GLY A 103 3.28 -9.16 10.19
CA GLY A 103 4.14 -9.26 11.37
C GLY A 103 5.56 -9.79 11.11
N LYS A 104 5.89 -10.28 9.91
CA LYS A 104 7.24 -10.79 9.64
C LYS A 104 8.30 -9.69 9.72
N PHE A 105 8.01 -8.51 9.18
CA PHE A 105 8.97 -7.40 9.22
C PHE A 105 9.16 -6.91 10.63
N GLN A 106 8.08 -6.77 11.39
CA GLN A 106 8.16 -6.37 12.80
C GLN A 106 8.96 -7.36 13.65
N ARG A 107 8.83 -8.68 13.43
CA ARG A 107 9.66 -9.69 14.10
C ARG A 107 11.15 -9.52 13.79
N GLU A 108 11.50 -9.28 12.53
CA GLU A 108 12.89 -9.03 12.13
C GLU A 108 13.42 -7.73 12.75
N LEU A 109 12.63 -6.65 12.68
CA LEU A 109 12.98 -5.37 13.28
C LEU A 109 13.19 -5.51 14.80
N ASN A 110 12.34 -6.27 15.50
CA ASN A 110 12.51 -6.56 16.92
C ASN A 110 13.86 -7.22 17.23
N ARG A 111 14.30 -8.18 16.42
CA ARG A 111 15.62 -8.81 16.57
C ARG A 111 16.74 -7.78 16.45
N GLN A 112 16.68 -6.94 15.41
CA GLN A 112 17.70 -5.92 15.13
C GLN A 112 17.75 -4.83 16.21
N LEU A 113 16.59 -4.44 16.76
CA LEU A 113 16.52 -3.52 17.89
C LEU A 113 17.14 -4.12 19.16
N ALA A 114 16.83 -5.39 19.46
CA ALA A 114 17.40 -6.10 20.60
C ALA A 114 18.93 -6.24 20.49
N ASP A 115 19.46 -6.54 19.30
CA ASP A 115 20.90 -6.61 19.03
C ASP A 115 21.61 -5.24 19.25
N ASN A 116 20.85 -4.14 19.21
CA ASN A 116 21.33 -2.79 19.50
C ASN A 116 20.93 -2.30 20.91
N TYR A 117 20.49 -3.20 21.81
CA TYR A 117 20.06 -2.90 23.18
C TYR A 117 18.90 -1.90 23.28
N ILE A 118 18.04 -1.87 22.26
CA ILE A 118 16.82 -1.06 22.25
C ILE A 118 15.64 -1.99 22.57
N THR A 119 15.01 -1.77 23.73
CA THR A 119 13.87 -2.59 24.19
C THR A 119 12.59 -1.78 24.10
N LEU A 120 11.70 -2.18 23.20
CA LEU A 120 10.34 -1.61 23.09
C LEU A 120 9.37 -2.38 23.99
N PRO A 121 8.28 -1.74 24.47
CA PRO A 121 7.27 -2.39 25.30
C PRO A 121 6.56 -3.53 24.56
N PRO A 122 6.02 -4.52 25.29
CA PRO A 122 5.22 -5.56 24.70
C PRO A 122 4.00 -4.95 23.98
N ASN A 123 3.65 -5.51 22.82
CA ASN A 123 2.55 -5.06 21.95
C ASN A 123 2.74 -3.67 21.32
N TRP A 124 3.97 -3.18 21.20
CA TRP A 124 4.23 -1.99 20.40
C TRP A 124 3.80 -2.20 18.93
N GLN A 125 3.38 -1.14 18.26
CA GLN A 125 2.82 -1.22 16.91
C GLN A 125 3.78 -0.69 15.84
N PHE A 126 3.86 -1.36 14.70
CA PHE A 126 4.58 -0.87 13.52
C PHE A 126 3.60 -0.73 12.37
N ASN A 127 3.46 0.48 11.83
CA ASN A 127 2.65 0.77 10.64
C ASN A 127 3.49 1.53 9.61
N TYR A 128 3.11 1.44 8.34
CA TYR A 128 3.73 2.24 7.28
C TYR A 128 2.68 2.78 6.31
N SER A 129 3.01 3.86 5.62
CA SER A 129 2.17 4.46 4.59
C SER A 129 3.03 5.07 3.49
N PHE A 130 2.56 4.95 2.25
CA PHE A 130 3.16 5.61 1.09
C PHE A 130 2.54 6.99 0.93
N PHE A 131 3.38 7.95 0.54
CA PHE A 131 3.02 9.34 0.25
C PHE A 131 3.46 9.69 -1.16
N SER A 132 2.60 10.40 -1.89
CA SER A 132 2.83 10.76 -3.29
C SER A 132 3.58 12.08 -3.47
N ASP A 133 3.39 13.05 -2.57
CA ASP A 133 3.93 14.41 -2.75
C ASP A 133 4.95 14.78 -1.67
N GLU A 134 4.52 14.77 -0.40
CA GLU A 134 5.37 15.12 0.74
C GLU A 134 5.19 14.15 1.90
N LEU A 135 6.25 13.98 2.69
CA LEU A 135 6.16 13.23 3.94
C LEU A 135 5.43 14.07 4.99
N PRO A 136 4.64 13.43 5.86
CA PRO A 136 4.03 14.13 6.98
C PRO A 136 5.11 14.62 7.96
N ASP A 137 4.75 15.55 8.83
CA ASP A 137 5.63 16.00 9.91
C ASP A 137 6.04 14.79 10.78
N SER A 138 7.29 14.36 10.59
CA SER A 138 7.84 13.11 11.11
C SER A 138 8.92 13.43 12.14
N THR A 139 9.00 12.63 13.21
CA THR A 139 10.02 12.81 14.28
C THR A 139 11.44 12.77 13.72
N TYR A 140 11.69 11.89 12.76
CA TYR A 140 12.97 11.79 12.06
C TYR A 140 12.73 11.70 10.55
N LEU A 141 13.59 12.36 9.77
CA LEU A 141 13.57 12.34 8.30
C LEU A 141 14.94 11.92 7.78
N GLU A 142 14.95 11.09 6.72
CA GLU A 142 16.18 10.74 5.99
C GLU A 142 15.86 10.37 4.54
N GLY A 143 16.16 11.30 3.62
CA GLY A 143 15.82 11.14 2.21
C GLY A 143 14.31 10.99 2.03
N ASN A 144 13.88 9.88 1.44
CA ASN A 144 12.47 9.57 1.20
C ASN A 144 11.79 8.79 2.34
N LEU A 145 12.42 8.72 3.52
CA LEU A 145 11.86 8.05 4.69
C LEU A 145 11.56 9.04 5.81
N GLY A 146 10.38 8.92 6.39
CA GLY A 146 9.96 9.60 7.62
C GLY A 146 9.62 8.58 8.70
N LEU A 147 10.10 8.80 9.92
CA LEU A 147 9.77 7.98 11.07
C LEU A 147 9.11 8.85 12.15
N THR A 148 7.87 8.51 12.48
CA THR A 148 7.14 9.09 13.60
C THR A 148 7.16 8.13 14.77
N VAL A 149 7.64 8.62 15.90
CA VAL A 149 7.72 7.86 17.15
C VAL A 149 6.49 8.14 18.00
N LEU A 150 5.83 7.07 18.45
CA LEU A 150 4.64 7.15 19.31
C LEU A 150 5.06 6.86 20.76
N ASP A 151 4.81 7.79 21.68
CA ASP A 151 5.18 7.69 23.11
C ASP A 151 3.92 7.50 23.98
N LYS A 152 4.07 6.88 25.16
CA LYS A 152 3.04 6.83 26.21
C LYS A 152 2.72 8.20 26.78
N SER A 153 3.74 9.05 26.95
CA SER A 153 3.60 10.35 27.62
C SER A 153 2.94 11.41 26.72
N LYS A 154 3.15 11.25 25.41
CA LYS A 154 2.48 11.96 24.33
C LYS A 154 1.79 10.89 23.49
N PRO A 155 0.61 10.38 23.89
CA PRO A 155 -0.19 9.58 22.98
C PRO A 155 -0.41 10.49 21.78
N ASN A 156 0.32 10.24 20.68
CA ASN A 156 0.14 11.04 19.49
C ASN A 156 -1.22 10.62 18.95
N ASN A 157 -2.25 11.31 19.44
CA ASN A 157 -3.62 11.29 18.95
C ASN A 157 -3.70 11.87 17.53
N ALA A 158 -2.56 12.15 16.87
CA ALA A 158 -2.50 12.29 15.42
C ALA A 158 -2.77 10.92 14.76
N SER A 159 -4.01 10.47 14.95
CA SER A 159 -4.69 9.62 13.99
C SER A 159 -4.44 10.24 12.63
N LEU A 160 -3.98 9.41 11.71
CA LEU A 160 -3.65 9.84 10.36
C LEU A 160 -4.87 10.58 9.82
N ARG A 161 -4.71 11.87 9.49
CA ARG A 161 -5.80 12.65 8.90
C ARG A 161 -5.76 12.45 7.41
N ALA A 162 -6.86 12.75 6.75
CA ALA A 162 -6.92 12.74 5.31
C ALA A 162 -7.84 13.84 4.80
N SER A 163 -7.82 14.09 3.50
CA SER A 163 -8.75 14.96 2.83
C SER A 163 -9.31 14.29 1.58
N ILE A 164 -10.55 14.65 1.25
CA ILE A 164 -11.24 14.26 0.03
C ILE A 164 -11.56 15.51 -0.77
N SER A 165 -11.09 15.58 -2.01
CA SER A 165 -11.41 16.65 -2.96
C SER A 165 -11.92 16.08 -4.28
N ALA A 166 -12.66 16.85 -5.07
CA ALA A 166 -13.15 16.40 -6.38
C ALA A 166 -12.15 16.77 -7.48
N LEU A 167 -11.73 15.78 -8.27
CA LEU A 167 -11.02 15.99 -9.53
C LEU A 167 -12.00 16.15 -10.70
N VAL A 168 -13.07 15.36 -10.67
CA VAL A 168 -14.18 15.40 -11.64
C VAL A 168 -15.50 15.26 -10.89
N GLY A 169 -16.52 16.00 -11.31
CA GLY A 169 -17.79 16.11 -10.58
C GLY A 169 -17.77 17.28 -9.59
N GLN A 170 -18.92 17.48 -8.94
CA GLN A 170 -19.08 18.57 -7.97
C GLN A 170 -19.55 18.06 -6.62
N MET A 171 -18.77 18.37 -5.60
CA MET A 171 -19.17 18.19 -4.20
C MET A 171 -19.73 19.47 -3.61
N GLU A 172 -20.46 19.36 -2.50
CA GLU A 172 -20.95 20.53 -1.76
C GLU A 172 -19.79 21.36 -1.19
N GLN A 173 -18.76 20.70 -0.64
CA GLN A 173 -17.54 21.37 -0.17
C GLN A 173 -16.39 21.12 -1.13
N ALA A 174 -15.48 22.08 -1.25
CA ALA A 174 -14.30 21.94 -2.11
C ALA A 174 -13.36 20.81 -1.65
N SER A 175 -13.26 20.62 -0.33
CA SER A 175 -12.52 19.53 0.29
C SER A 175 -13.15 19.17 1.64
N TYR A 176 -13.18 17.88 1.97
CA TYR A 176 -13.63 17.34 3.26
C TYR A 176 -12.44 16.83 4.05
N LEU A 177 -12.22 17.37 5.25
CA LEU A 177 -11.23 16.84 6.18
C LEU A 177 -11.78 15.59 6.87
N LEU A 178 -11.03 14.51 6.80
CA LEU A 178 -11.27 13.30 7.56
C LEU A 178 -10.37 13.35 8.79
N ASP A 179 -10.98 13.51 9.96
CA ASP A 179 -10.28 13.52 11.24
C ASP A 179 -10.83 12.39 12.13
N PRO A 180 -10.05 11.32 12.39
CA PRO A 180 -10.51 10.22 13.21
C PRO A 180 -10.76 10.58 14.68
N ALA A 181 -10.24 11.73 15.15
CA ALA A 181 -10.57 12.27 16.46
C ALA A 181 -12.02 12.81 16.52
N GLN A 182 -12.59 13.21 15.38
CA GLN A 182 -13.95 13.73 15.28
C GLN A 182 -14.94 12.65 14.84
N LYS A 183 -14.58 11.93 13.77
CA LYS A 183 -15.45 10.93 13.15
C LYS A 183 -14.62 9.88 12.42
N THR A 184 -15.00 8.62 12.58
CA THR A 184 -14.29 7.48 11.98
C THR A 184 -14.99 6.87 10.77
N VAL A 185 -16.22 7.28 10.46
CA VAL A 185 -17.03 6.76 9.34
C VAL A 185 -17.64 7.91 8.57
N TYR A 186 -17.37 8.00 7.27
CA TYR A 186 -17.83 9.06 6.38
C TYR A 186 -18.61 8.44 5.22
N CYS A 187 -19.90 8.74 5.16
CA CYS A 187 -20.80 8.28 4.11
C CYS A 187 -20.66 9.15 2.85
N ILE A 188 -20.59 8.52 1.68
CA ILE A 188 -20.51 9.18 0.38
C ILE A 188 -21.77 8.87 -0.44
N GLY A 189 -22.37 9.91 -0.99
CA GLY A 189 -23.47 9.75 -1.94
C GLY A 189 -24.00 11.08 -2.47
N ARG A 190 -24.91 10.97 -3.44
CA ARG A 190 -25.63 12.12 -3.99
C ARG A 190 -26.72 12.61 -3.05
N GLY A 191 -26.69 13.91 -2.73
CA GLY A 191 -27.59 14.57 -1.77
C GLY A 191 -27.30 14.20 -0.31
N HIS A 192 -27.83 15.00 0.62
CA HIS A 192 -27.51 14.85 2.06
C HIS A 192 -28.11 13.61 2.71
N THR A 193 -29.30 13.20 2.29
CA THR A 193 -29.99 12.07 2.92
C THR A 193 -30.64 11.15 1.91
N THR A 194 -30.73 9.87 2.26
CA THR A 194 -31.46 8.88 1.50
C THR A 194 -32.07 7.84 2.42
N GLN A 195 -33.15 7.21 1.98
CA GLN A 195 -33.65 6.01 2.64
C GLN A 195 -32.96 4.78 2.03
N THR A 196 -32.41 3.95 2.91
CA THR A 196 -31.84 2.65 2.54
C THR A 196 -32.95 1.63 2.26
N ALA A 197 -32.60 0.46 1.71
CA ALA A 197 -33.56 -0.61 1.44
C ALA A 197 -34.29 -1.11 2.71
N SER A 198 -33.72 -0.89 3.90
CA SER A 198 -34.35 -1.21 5.20
C SER A 198 -35.33 -0.14 5.70
N GLY A 199 -35.54 0.95 4.95
CA GLY A 199 -36.32 2.12 5.36
C GLY A 199 -35.58 3.06 6.32
N ARG A 200 -34.35 2.73 6.75
CA ARG A 200 -33.54 3.61 7.58
C ARG A 200 -33.03 4.80 6.76
N VAL A 201 -33.10 6.00 7.36
CA VAL A 201 -32.47 7.20 6.82
C VAL A 201 -30.96 7.11 7.02
N ARG A 202 -30.21 7.33 5.94
CA ARG A 202 -28.77 7.51 5.92
C ARG A 202 -28.46 8.97 5.61
N THR A 203 -27.51 9.54 6.32
CA THR A 203 -26.95 10.87 6.04
C THR A 203 -25.57 10.70 5.41
N ASN A 204 -25.33 11.41 4.30
CA ASN A 204 -24.03 11.49 3.65
C ASN A 204 -23.21 12.63 4.26
N ASP A 205 -21.93 12.36 4.49
CA ASP A 205 -20.97 13.33 5.03
C ASP A 205 -20.20 14.00 3.91
N ILE A 206 -19.86 13.23 2.88
CA ILE A 206 -19.26 13.70 1.64
C ILE A 206 -20.39 13.71 0.61
N VAL A 207 -20.89 14.90 0.33
CA VAL A 207 -22.09 15.11 -0.48
C VAL A 207 -21.71 15.44 -1.90
N ILE A 208 -22.09 14.57 -2.84
CA ILE A 208 -22.10 14.89 -4.26
C ILE A 208 -23.37 15.67 -4.56
N LEU A 209 -23.26 16.86 -5.16
CA LEU A 209 -24.42 17.71 -5.42
C LEU A 209 -25.36 17.08 -6.45
N ASN A 210 -26.66 17.17 -6.19
CA ASN A 210 -27.72 16.89 -7.15
C ASN A 210 -28.03 18.13 -7.99
N GLU A 211 -28.68 17.96 -9.15
CA GLU A 211 -29.02 19.06 -10.06
C GLU A 211 -29.87 20.15 -9.40
N ASP A 212 -30.72 19.75 -8.46
CA ASP A 212 -31.63 20.64 -7.73
C ASP A 212 -30.96 21.29 -6.50
N ASP A 213 -29.72 20.94 -6.17
CA ASP A 213 -29.06 21.45 -4.97
C ASP A 213 -28.53 22.89 -5.19
N PRO A 214 -28.59 23.75 -4.16
CA PRO A 214 -28.02 25.10 -4.23
C PRO A 214 -26.54 25.06 -4.59
N GLY A 215 -26.15 25.84 -5.59
CA GLY A 215 -24.76 25.94 -6.03
C GLY A 215 -24.32 24.86 -7.01
N PHE A 216 -25.23 23.98 -7.47
CA PHE A 216 -24.94 23.07 -8.57
C PHE A 216 -24.57 23.83 -9.86
N ASP A 217 -23.45 23.45 -10.45
CA ASP A 217 -22.94 23.93 -11.73
C ASP A 217 -23.12 22.81 -12.77
N PRO A 218 -23.99 22.98 -13.77
CA PRO A 218 -24.27 21.94 -14.77
C PRO A 218 -23.05 21.47 -15.57
N GLN A 219 -22.00 22.29 -15.69
CA GLN A 219 -20.78 21.88 -16.37
C GLN A 219 -19.88 21.06 -15.45
N LYS A 220 -19.69 21.48 -14.19
CA LYS A 220 -18.85 20.74 -13.23
C LYS A 220 -19.52 19.46 -12.72
N GLY A 221 -20.83 19.50 -12.50
CA GLY A 221 -21.63 18.43 -11.94
C GLY A 221 -22.29 17.51 -12.97
N ALA A 222 -21.96 17.62 -14.26
CA ALA A 222 -22.61 16.86 -15.33
C ALA A 222 -22.68 15.34 -15.06
N GLY A 223 -21.63 14.77 -14.44
CA GLY A 223 -21.56 13.35 -14.11
C GLY A 223 -22.10 12.96 -12.73
N ASN A 224 -22.52 13.92 -11.91
CA ASN A 224 -22.99 13.63 -10.55
C ASN A 224 -24.22 12.72 -10.52
N GLY A 225 -25.05 12.75 -11.58
CA GLY A 225 -26.23 11.90 -11.70
C GLY A 225 -25.93 10.40 -11.64
N ALA A 226 -24.73 9.98 -12.07
CA ALA A 226 -24.25 8.61 -12.02
C ALA A 226 -23.91 8.14 -10.59
N VAL A 227 -23.78 9.07 -9.64
CA VAL A 227 -23.53 8.72 -8.24
C VAL A 227 -24.84 8.39 -7.54
N SER A 228 -24.95 7.15 -7.05
CA SER A 228 -26.03 6.75 -6.14
C SER A 228 -26.10 7.63 -4.87
N ARG A 229 -27.31 7.78 -4.32
CA ARG A 229 -27.53 8.47 -3.04
C ARG A 229 -26.89 7.75 -1.85
N SER A 230 -26.57 6.46 -2.00
CA SER A 230 -25.89 5.64 -1.00
C SER A 230 -24.77 4.84 -1.69
N HIS A 231 -23.65 5.50 -1.98
CA HIS A 231 -22.65 4.98 -2.91
C HIS A 231 -21.53 4.19 -2.23
N ALA A 232 -20.83 4.83 -1.29
CA ALA A 232 -19.67 4.26 -0.62
C ALA A 232 -19.48 4.86 0.77
N THR A 233 -18.57 4.29 1.55
CA THR A 233 -18.23 4.73 2.89
C THR A 233 -16.71 4.68 3.07
N ILE A 234 -16.12 5.76 3.58
CA ILE A 234 -14.72 5.76 4.03
C ILE A 234 -14.70 5.56 5.54
N ARG A 235 -13.88 4.64 6.03
CA ARG A 235 -13.74 4.32 7.45
C ARG A 235 -12.28 4.38 7.88
N TYR A 236 -12.02 4.92 9.08
CA TYR A 236 -10.72 4.82 9.73
C TYR A 236 -10.64 3.54 10.58
N GLU A 237 -9.61 2.74 10.36
CA GLU A 237 -9.31 1.54 11.14
C GLU A 237 -8.24 1.86 12.20
N ALA A 238 -8.65 2.10 13.44
CA ALA A 238 -7.75 2.53 14.51
C ALA A 238 -6.63 1.52 14.82
N GLU A 239 -6.91 0.22 14.67
CA GLU A 239 -5.93 -0.86 14.89
C GLU A 239 -4.80 -0.84 13.87
N GLN A 240 -5.12 -0.50 12.61
CA GLN A 240 -4.17 -0.48 11.49
C GLN A 240 -3.75 0.94 11.12
N GLN A 241 -4.30 1.95 11.81
CA GLN A 241 -4.02 3.37 11.62
C GLN A 241 -4.12 3.83 10.17
N ARG A 242 -5.15 3.37 9.46
CA ARG A 242 -5.34 3.61 8.01
C ARG A 242 -6.80 3.90 7.67
N TYR A 243 -7.02 4.48 6.51
CA TYR A 243 -8.36 4.60 5.93
C TYR A 243 -8.64 3.45 4.98
N VAL A 244 -9.92 3.08 4.90
CA VAL A 244 -10.41 2.05 3.99
C VAL A 244 -11.71 2.53 3.33
N LEU A 245 -11.92 2.13 2.08
CA LEU A 245 -13.17 2.29 1.35
C LEU A 245 -14.02 1.02 1.49
N LEU A 246 -15.31 1.20 1.70
CA LEU A 246 -16.33 0.17 1.60
C LEU A 246 -17.36 0.62 0.56
N VAL A 247 -17.73 -0.28 -0.35
CA VAL A 247 -18.73 0.04 -1.37
C VAL A 247 -20.10 -0.37 -0.84
N ASP A 248 -20.99 0.61 -0.77
CA ASP A 248 -22.37 0.39 -0.35
C ASP A 248 -23.18 -0.18 -1.51
N ALA A 249 -24.37 -0.73 -1.21
CA ALA A 249 -25.22 -1.36 -2.22
C ALA A 249 -25.38 -0.50 -3.49
N GLY A 250 -25.56 0.81 -3.34
CA GLY A 250 -25.75 1.72 -4.46
C GLY A 250 -24.51 1.95 -5.35
N GLY A 251 -23.30 1.69 -4.86
CA GLY A 251 -22.05 1.81 -5.63
C GLY A 251 -21.63 0.53 -6.35
N LEU A 252 -22.37 -0.57 -6.16
CA LEU A 252 -22.07 -1.86 -6.78
C LEU A 252 -22.59 -1.95 -8.24
N PRO A 253 -21.93 -2.74 -9.11
CA PRO A 253 -22.34 -2.98 -10.49
C PRO A 253 -23.78 -3.45 -10.68
N ALA A 254 -24.34 -4.17 -9.70
CA ALA A 254 -25.72 -4.64 -9.74
C ALA A 254 -26.75 -3.49 -9.87
N ASN A 255 -26.39 -2.27 -9.48
CA ASN A 255 -27.23 -1.08 -9.59
C ASN A 255 -26.86 -0.18 -10.79
N GLY A 256 -26.08 -0.69 -11.74
CA GLY A 256 -25.60 0.07 -12.89
C GLY A 256 -24.45 1.05 -12.59
N ASN A 257 -24.02 1.13 -11.33
CA ASN A 257 -22.95 2.00 -10.88
C ASN A 257 -21.64 1.22 -10.72
N LYS A 258 -20.50 1.92 -10.76
CA LYS A 258 -19.20 1.29 -10.59
C LYS A 258 -18.38 2.12 -9.61
N THR A 259 -17.67 1.44 -8.73
CA THR A 259 -16.65 2.05 -7.88
C THR A 259 -15.29 1.48 -8.26
N LYS A 260 -14.31 2.34 -8.50
CA LYS A 260 -12.92 1.92 -8.74
C LYS A 260 -11.98 2.77 -7.91
N ILE A 261 -10.85 2.19 -7.53
CA ILE A 261 -9.72 2.91 -6.95
C ILE A 261 -8.60 2.86 -7.98
N MET A 262 -8.15 4.02 -8.44
CA MET A 262 -6.93 4.16 -9.23
C MET A 262 -5.85 4.59 -8.27
N HIS A 263 -4.95 3.67 -7.98
CA HIS A 263 -3.77 3.95 -7.18
C HIS A 263 -2.84 4.86 -7.96
N PRO A 264 -2.00 5.65 -7.28
CA PRO A 264 -1.15 6.59 -7.98
C PRO A 264 -0.06 5.86 -8.79
N ASP A 265 0.13 4.55 -8.60
CA ASP A 265 0.99 3.69 -9.42
C ASP A 265 0.30 3.16 -10.71
N GLU A 266 -0.86 3.72 -11.06
CA GLU A 266 -1.71 3.33 -12.20
C GLU A 266 -2.39 1.97 -12.06
N GLN A 267 -2.23 1.27 -10.94
CA GLN A 267 -3.02 0.07 -10.68
C GLN A 267 -4.48 0.46 -10.44
N VAL A 268 -5.39 -0.30 -11.06
CA VAL A 268 -6.83 -0.10 -10.90
C VAL A 268 -7.43 -1.26 -10.14
N GLU A 269 -7.87 -0.99 -8.93
CA GLU A 269 -8.64 -1.93 -8.12
C GLU A 269 -10.14 -1.69 -8.35
N ARG A 270 -10.86 -2.76 -8.74
CA ARG A 270 -12.32 -2.70 -8.89
C ARG A 270 -12.97 -3.00 -7.55
N ALA A 271 -13.67 -2.01 -7.02
CA ALA A 271 -14.38 -2.16 -5.76
C ALA A 271 -15.82 -2.64 -6.02
N ASP A 272 -15.97 -3.87 -6.51
CA ASP A 272 -17.25 -4.43 -6.98
C ASP A 272 -17.83 -5.53 -6.07
N ILE A 273 -17.10 -5.90 -5.01
CA ILE A 273 -17.54 -6.90 -4.03
C ILE A 273 -18.12 -6.21 -2.79
N ALA A 274 -19.38 -6.54 -2.48
CA ALA A 274 -20.06 -6.07 -1.28
C ALA A 274 -19.32 -6.53 -0.01
N ASN A 275 -19.21 -5.63 0.98
CA ASN A 275 -18.55 -5.86 2.28
C ASN A 275 -17.04 -6.15 2.22
N LEU A 276 -16.41 -6.11 1.04
CA LEU A 276 -14.95 -6.11 0.96
C LEU A 276 -14.42 -4.73 1.37
N VAL A 277 -13.27 -4.74 2.05
CA VAL A 277 -12.61 -3.55 2.57
C VAL A 277 -11.39 -3.26 1.72
N TYR A 278 -11.34 -2.08 1.12
CA TYR A 278 -10.27 -1.67 0.21
C TYR A 278 -9.39 -0.61 0.89
N PRO A 279 -8.13 -0.90 1.24
CA PRO A 279 -7.24 0.08 1.87
C PRO A 279 -6.98 1.28 0.97
N LEU A 280 -7.08 2.49 1.53
CA LEU A 280 -6.77 3.73 0.81
C LEU A 280 -5.35 4.19 1.11
N GLN A 281 -4.70 4.75 0.10
CA GLN A 281 -3.33 5.23 0.11
C GLN A 281 -3.27 6.69 -0.35
N ASP A 282 -2.25 7.43 0.08
CA ASP A 282 -2.11 8.83 -0.32
C ASP A 282 -2.01 8.99 -1.84
N GLY A 283 -2.91 9.79 -2.41
CA GLY A 283 -2.99 10.03 -3.85
C GLY A 283 -3.94 9.11 -4.59
N ASP A 284 -4.61 8.17 -3.91
CA ASP A 284 -5.66 7.34 -4.53
C ASP A 284 -6.76 8.22 -5.14
N GLN A 285 -7.17 7.86 -6.35
CA GLN A 285 -8.34 8.42 -6.99
C GLN A 285 -9.49 7.43 -6.90
N ILE A 286 -10.64 7.88 -6.41
CA ILE A 286 -11.83 7.06 -6.21
C ILE A 286 -12.86 7.46 -7.28
N GLU A 287 -13.09 6.58 -8.25
CA GLU A 287 -14.13 6.72 -9.26
C GLU A 287 -15.48 6.27 -8.67
N LEU A 288 -16.50 7.12 -8.78
CA LEU A 288 -17.87 6.84 -8.35
C LEU A 288 -18.81 6.94 -9.55
N GLY A 289 -19.60 5.90 -9.77
CA GLY A 289 -20.59 5.87 -10.86
C GLY A 289 -19.99 5.86 -12.27
N GLY A 290 -18.67 5.84 -12.42
CA GLY A 290 -17.98 5.95 -13.71
C GLY A 290 -17.79 7.39 -14.22
N GLU A 291 -18.27 8.40 -13.51
CA GLU A 291 -18.26 9.79 -14.00
C GLU A 291 -17.75 10.82 -12.97
N VAL A 292 -17.76 10.50 -11.68
CA VAL A 292 -17.21 11.36 -10.61
C VAL A 292 -15.90 10.77 -10.12
N MET A 293 -14.91 11.63 -9.88
CA MET A 293 -13.59 11.22 -9.43
C MET A 293 -13.16 12.06 -8.24
N LEU A 294 -12.91 11.39 -7.12
CA LEU A 294 -12.43 12.00 -5.89
C LEU A 294 -10.95 11.70 -5.70
N LEU A 295 -10.19 12.67 -5.19
CA LEU A 295 -8.81 12.47 -4.75
C LEU A 295 -8.79 12.30 -3.23
N PHE A 296 -8.20 11.21 -2.77
CA PHE A 296 -7.87 10.97 -1.38
C PHE A 296 -6.41 11.32 -1.11
N LYS A 297 -6.17 12.17 -0.11
CA LYS A 297 -4.83 12.59 0.31
C LYS A 297 -4.69 12.42 1.81
N LEU A 298 -3.61 11.82 2.27
CA LEU A 298 -3.23 11.82 3.67
C LEU A 298 -2.72 13.21 4.06
N ALA A 299 -2.95 13.61 5.31
CA ALA A 299 -2.58 14.91 5.87
C ALA A 299 -1.72 14.75 7.13
#